data_AF-A0A812NFT6-F1
#
_entry.id   AF-A0A812NFT6-F1
#
_cell.length_a   1.000
_cell.length_b   1.000
_cell.length_c   1.000
_cell.angle_alpha   90.00
_cell.angle_beta   90.00
_cell.angle_gamma   90.00
#
_symmetry.space_group_name_H-M   'P 1'
#
loop_
_entity.id
_entity.type
_entity.pdbx_description
1 polymer ?
#
loop_
_entity_poly.entity_id
_entity_poly.type
_entity_poly.pdbx_seq_one_letter_code
_entity_poly.pdbx_strand_id
1 'polypeptide(L)'
;MLLRKVRMVLPEDLQQAIRQDVIEIGEVVGRLCPWSDTFDFKIEVIGENSCSRWHRDNYCARAIVTYNSVATVYTPDDNVNFWELENCGVNDHIIKDPTRVVSVPVGDVFFMKGNKFPCGPKGLVHKSPEIQRHYNGLVVNRLVLKVDVP
;
A
#
# COMPACT_ATOMS: atom_id res chain seq x y z
N MET A 1 -33.03 -4.93 3.01
CA MET A 1 -32.38 -6.24 3.19
C MET A 1 -31.24 -6.06 4.19
N LEU A 2 -31.45 -6.42 5.46
CA LEU A 2 -30.40 -6.31 6.48
C LEU A 2 -29.30 -7.33 6.18
N LEU A 3 -28.10 -6.86 5.84
CA LEU A 3 -26.90 -7.71 5.80
C LEU A 3 -26.71 -8.33 7.19
N ARG A 4 -26.97 -9.64 7.29
CA ARG A 4 -26.59 -10.45 8.45
C ARG A 4 -25.09 -10.17 8.67
N LYS A 5 -24.70 -9.63 9.83
CA LYS A 5 -23.28 -9.53 10.21
C LYS A 5 -22.73 -10.95 10.31
N VAL A 6 -22.21 -11.48 9.22
CA VAL A 6 -21.45 -12.71 9.22
C VAL A 6 -20.15 -12.38 9.93
N ARG A 7 -19.99 -12.87 11.17
CA ARG A 7 -18.68 -12.90 11.82
C ARG A 7 -17.85 -13.94 11.09
N MET A 8 -17.01 -13.50 10.17
CA MET A 8 -16.00 -14.37 9.59
C MET A 8 -14.80 -14.41 10.51
N VAL A 9 -14.34 -15.61 10.82
CA VAL A 9 -13.07 -15.86 11.49
C VAL A 9 -12.06 -16.09 10.38
N LEU A 10 -10.91 -15.41 10.43
CA LEU A 10 -9.83 -15.67 9.49
C LEU A 10 -9.30 -17.10 9.72
N PRO A 11 -8.88 -17.83 8.67
CA PRO A 11 -8.16 -19.09 8.82
C PRO A 11 -7.01 -19.00 9.83
N GLU A 12 -6.77 -20.06 10.61
CA GLU A 12 -5.79 -20.06 11.72
C GLU A 12 -4.36 -19.80 11.22
N ASP A 13 -4.00 -20.42 10.10
CA ASP A 13 -2.73 -20.20 9.39
C ASP A 13 -2.56 -18.73 8.98
N LEU A 14 -3.60 -18.10 8.44
CA LEU A 14 -3.58 -16.67 8.09
C LEU A 14 -3.47 -15.78 9.34
N GLN A 15 -4.14 -16.12 10.43
CA GLN A 15 -3.99 -15.39 11.69
C GLN A 15 -2.55 -15.46 12.22
N GLN A 16 -1.94 -16.64 12.15
CA GLN A 16 -0.55 -16.84 12.57
C GLN A 16 0.41 -16.04 11.68
N ALA A 17 0.22 -16.09 10.35
CA ALA A 17 1.02 -15.31 9.40
C ALA A 17 0.94 -13.80 9.71
N ILE A 18 -0.26 -13.24 9.87
CA ILE A 18 -0.43 -11.82 10.20
C ILE A 18 0.27 -11.45 11.51
N ARG A 19 0.18 -12.30 12.54
CA ARG A 19 0.86 -12.05 13.83
C ARG A 19 2.37 -12.05 13.68
N GLN A 20 2.90 -12.98 12.91
CA GLN A 20 4.33 -13.06 12.64
C GLN A 20 4.81 -11.84 11.85
N ASP A 21 4.08 -11.48 10.78
CA ASP A 21 4.39 -10.32 9.95
C ASP A 21 4.38 -9.00 10.73
N VAL A 22 3.43 -8.82 11.66
CA VAL A 22 3.42 -7.63 12.54
C VAL A 22 4.73 -7.50 13.31
N ILE A 23 5.27 -8.60 13.83
CA ILE A 23 6.52 -8.60 14.59
C ILE A 23 7.71 -8.38 13.65
N GLU A 24 7.84 -9.22 12.61
CA GLU A 24 9.02 -9.22 11.74
C GLU A 24 9.13 -7.95 10.90
N ILE A 25 8.03 -7.50 10.31
CA ILE A 25 8.01 -6.24 9.54
C ILE A 25 8.26 -5.07 10.49
N GLY A 26 7.66 -5.08 11.68
CA GLY A 26 7.89 -4.06 12.70
C GLY A 26 9.36 -3.92 13.08
N GLU A 27 10.04 -5.04 13.32
CA GLU A 27 11.47 -5.06 13.62
C GLU A 27 12.33 -4.55 12.46
N VAL A 28 12.04 -4.98 11.22
CA VAL A 28 12.77 -4.53 10.03
C VAL A 28 12.57 -3.02 9.83
N VAL A 29 11.34 -2.53 9.93
CA VAL A 29 11.03 -1.11 9.82
C VAL A 29 11.72 -0.31 10.93
N GLY A 30 11.74 -0.82 12.16
CA GLY A 30 12.47 -0.21 13.28
C GLY A 30 13.96 -0.07 13.01
N ARG A 31 14.58 -1.07 12.39
CA ARG A 31 16.00 -1.00 11.98
C ARG A 31 16.24 -0.06 10.79
N LEU A 32 15.30 0.03 9.85
CA LEU A 32 15.38 0.94 8.70
C LEU A 32 15.08 2.41 9.05
N CYS A 33 14.31 2.64 10.11
CA CYS A 33 13.89 3.95 10.58
C CYS A 33 14.22 4.15 12.07
N PRO A 34 15.50 4.07 12.49
CA PRO A 34 15.90 4.14 13.90
C PRO A 34 15.65 5.51 14.55
N TRP A 35 15.34 6.53 13.75
CA TRP A 35 14.99 7.87 14.22
C TRP A 35 13.50 8.03 14.58
N SER A 36 12.66 7.03 14.31
CA SER A 36 11.24 7.10 14.60
C SER A 36 10.94 6.43 15.94
N ASP A 37 10.30 7.18 16.84
CA ASP A 37 9.94 6.69 18.17
C ASP A 37 8.64 5.87 18.18
N THR A 38 7.83 5.94 17.11
CA THR A 38 6.51 5.31 17.02
C THR A 38 6.23 4.74 15.65
N PHE A 39 5.46 3.65 15.62
CA PHE A 39 4.95 3.03 14.38
C PHE A 39 3.45 2.79 14.51
N ASP A 40 2.71 3.09 13.44
CA ASP A 40 1.27 2.80 13.37
C ASP A 40 1.04 1.50 12.60
N PHE A 41 0.54 0.48 13.29
CA PHE A 41 0.17 -0.80 12.69
C PHE A 41 -1.32 -0.79 12.33
N LYS A 42 -1.64 -1.15 11.08
CA LYS A 42 -3.02 -1.18 10.58
C LYS A 42 -3.28 -2.49 9.83
N ILE A 43 -4.35 -3.18 10.22
CA ILE A 43 -4.92 -4.27 9.43
C ILE A 43 -6.22 -3.74 8.82
N GLU A 44 -6.28 -3.72 7.49
CA GLU A 44 -7.38 -3.10 6.75
C GLU A 44 -7.95 -4.06 5.70
N VAL A 45 -9.24 -3.91 5.45
CA VAL A 45 -9.93 -4.55 4.32
C VAL A 45 -10.24 -3.46 3.29
N ILE A 46 -9.56 -3.50 2.15
CA ILE A 46 -9.67 -2.49 1.09
C ILE A 46 -10.45 -3.09 -0.08
N GLY A 47 -11.62 -2.49 -0.39
CA GLY A 47 -12.44 -2.84 -1.55
C GLY A 47 -12.65 -1.62 -2.46
N GLU A 48 -13.88 -1.10 -2.49
CA GLU A 48 -14.26 0.07 -3.31
C GLU A 48 -13.58 1.37 -2.87
N ASN A 49 -13.22 1.51 -1.59
CA ASN A 49 -12.56 2.68 -1.03
C ASN A 49 -11.03 2.68 -1.26
N SER A 50 -10.58 2.29 -2.46
CA SER A 50 -9.15 2.27 -2.80
C SER A 50 -8.68 3.64 -3.31
N CYS A 51 -7.45 4.03 -2.97
CA CYS A 51 -6.88 5.30 -3.44
C CYS A 51 -6.40 5.13 -4.89
N SER A 52 -7.25 5.52 -5.84
CA SER A 52 -6.96 5.39 -7.28
C SER A 52 -5.99 6.44 -7.82
N ARG A 53 -5.66 7.48 -7.04
CA ARG A 53 -4.79 8.58 -7.46
C ARG A 53 -3.31 8.24 -7.25
N TRP A 54 -2.49 8.55 -8.25
CA TRP A 54 -1.04 8.60 -8.08
C TRP A 54 -0.69 9.66 -7.04
N HIS A 55 0.06 9.27 -6.03
CA HIS A 55 0.46 10.16 -4.95
C HIS A 55 1.77 9.70 -4.31
N ARG A 56 2.28 10.55 -3.42
CA ARG A 56 3.33 10.22 -2.46
C ARG A 56 2.71 10.26 -1.07
N ASP A 57 3.08 9.31 -0.22
CA ASP A 57 2.55 9.26 1.14
C ASP A 57 2.95 10.49 1.97
N ASN A 58 2.05 11.01 2.79
CA ASN A 58 2.34 12.08 3.75
C ASN A 58 2.86 11.53 5.10
N TYR A 59 3.73 10.53 5.00
CA TYR A 59 4.41 9.85 6.10
C TYR A 59 5.92 9.94 5.89
N CYS A 60 6.72 9.57 6.88
CA CYS A 60 8.14 9.31 6.67
C CYS A 60 8.30 8.10 5.75
N ALA A 61 7.67 6.98 6.09
CA ALA A 61 7.71 5.75 5.29
C ALA A 61 6.49 4.87 5.57
N ARG A 62 6.31 3.84 4.74
CA ARG A 62 5.30 2.79 4.92
C ARG A 62 5.89 1.46 4.50
N ALA A 63 5.72 0.43 5.33
CA ALA A 63 5.74 -0.95 4.87
C ALA A 63 4.31 -1.43 4.60
N ILE A 64 4.12 -2.20 3.53
CA ILE A 64 2.83 -2.78 3.16
C ILE A 64 3.03 -4.24 2.72
N VAL A 65 2.14 -5.12 3.19
CA VAL A 65 2.00 -6.50 2.70
C VAL A 65 0.52 -6.83 2.54
N THR A 66 0.21 -7.73 1.62
CA THR A 66 -1.16 -8.14 1.32
C THR A 66 -1.30 -9.64 1.20
N TYR A 67 -2.43 -10.16 1.64
CA TYR A 67 -2.60 -11.60 1.85
C TYR A 67 -3.41 -12.29 0.76
N ASN A 68 -3.99 -11.54 -0.19
CA ASN A 68 -4.86 -12.13 -1.20
C ASN A 68 -4.96 -11.38 -2.56
N SER A 69 -4.36 -10.21 -2.73
CA SER A 69 -4.38 -9.45 -3.99
C SER A 69 -3.23 -8.46 -4.04
N VAL A 70 -2.83 -7.97 -5.22
CA VAL A 70 -1.72 -7.02 -5.42
C VAL A 70 -1.73 -5.89 -4.39
N ALA A 71 -0.59 -5.56 -3.81
CA ALA A 71 -0.51 -4.58 -2.71
C ALA A 71 -0.67 -3.14 -3.19
N THR A 72 0.21 -2.74 -4.10
CA THR A 72 0.32 -1.39 -4.64
C THR A 72 0.92 -1.46 -6.05
N VAL A 73 0.74 -0.40 -6.83
CA VAL A 73 1.51 -0.19 -8.06
C VAL A 73 2.34 1.07 -7.93
N TYR A 74 3.55 1.06 -8.48
CA TYR A 74 4.51 2.15 -8.39
C TYR A 74 5.32 2.28 -9.68
N THR A 75 6.08 3.37 -9.78
CA THR A 75 6.98 3.63 -10.90
C THR A 75 8.24 4.33 -10.41
N PRO A 76 9.40 4.20 -11.09
CA PRO A 76 10.58 5.03 -10.80
C PRO A 76 10.33 6.50 -11.12
N ASP A 77 11.03 7.39 -10.40
CA ASP A 77 10.88 8.86 -10.46
C ASP A 77 11.09 9.44 -11.87
N ASP A 78 12.01 8.89 -12.66
CA ASP A 78 12.30 9.36 -14.02
C ASP A 78 11.10 9.16 -14.97
N ASN A 79 10.19 8.24 -14.65
CA ASN A 79 8.95 7.99 -15.36
C ASN A 79 7.78 8.87 -14.88
N VAL A 80 8.00 9.74 -13.89
CA VAL A 80 6.97 10.61 -13.33
C VAL A 80 7.08 12.01 -13.93
N ASN A 81 5.94 12.58 -14.33
CA ASN A 81 5.78 14.00 -14.54
C ASN A 81 5.40 14.68 -13.22
N PHE A 82 6.41 15.14 -12.47
CA PHE A 82 6.19 15.74 -11.15
C PHE A 82 5.41 17.05 -11.19
N TRP A 83 5.49 17.79 -12.30
CA TRP A 83 4.69 19.00 -12.47
C TRP A 83 3.19 18.67 -12.52
N GLU A 84 2.80 17.65 -13.32
CA GLU A 84 1.41 17.17 -13.38
C GLU A 84 0.94 16.59 -12.03
N LEU A 85 1.82 15.85 -11.34
CA LEU A 85 1.53 15.28 -10.01
C LEU A 85 1.21 16.38 -8.98
N GLU A 86 1.93 17.50 -9.02
CA GLU A 86 1.81 18.57 -8.03
C GLU A 86 0.74 19.61 -8.38
N ASN A 87 0.40 19.78 -9.66
CA ASN A 87 -0.46 20.89 -10.11
C ASN A 87 -1.79 20.44 -10.74
N CYS A 88 -1.80 19.39 -11.56
CA CYS A 88 -3.00 18.97 -12.29
C CYS A 88 -3.73 17.81 -11.60
N GLY A 89 -2.99 16.85 -11.06
CA GLY A 89 -3.55 15.69 -10.36
C GLY A 89 -4.33 14.71 -11.24
N VAL A 90 -4.21 14.82 -12.57
CA VAL A 90 -4.85 13.90 -13.53
C VAL A 90 -3.94 12.69 -13.74
N ASN A 91 -4.39 11.50 -13.34
CA ASN A 91 -3.57 10.27 -13.35
C ASN A 91 -2.89 9.98 -14.70
N ASP A 92 -3.61 10.19 -15.80
CA ASP A 92 -3.15 9.82 -17.14
C ASP A 92 -1.96 10.66 -17.61
N HIS A 93 -1.73 11.83 -17.00
CA HIS A 93 -0.61 12.72 -17.35
C HIS A 93 0.60 12.56 -16.43
N ILE A 94 0.42 11.92 -15.28
CA ILE A 94 1.45 11.78 -14.25
C ILE A 94 2.51 10.76 -14.65
N ILE A 95 2.14 9.73 -15.41
CA ILE A 95 3.02 8.63 -15.80
C ILE A 95 3.41 8.81 -17.27
N LYS A 96 4.71 8.94 -17.55
CA LYS A 96 5.23 9.16 -18.91
C LYS A 96 5.10 7.90 -19.78
N ASP A 97 5.44 6.74 -19.21
CA ASP A 97 5.37 5.45 -19.86
C ASP A 97 4.65 4.42 -18.96
N PRO A 98 3.39 4.06 -19.27
CA PRO A 98 2.63 3.08 -18.50
C PRO A 98 3.25 1.68 -18.43
N THR A 99 4.11 1.31 -19.39
CA THR A 99 4.74 -0.03 -19.43
C THR A 99 5.80 -0.22 -18.34
N ARG A 100 6.27 0.88 -17.74
CA ARG A 100 7.24 0.90 -16.65
C ARG A 100 6.59 0.87 -15.27
N VAL A 101 5.26 0.80 -15.19
CA VAL A 101 4.53 0.63 -13.93
C VAL A 101 4.69 -0.80 -13.44
N VAL A 102 5.08 -0.96 -12.18
CA VAL A 102 5.32 -2.26 -11.55
C VAL A 102 4.32 -2.47 -10.42
N SER A 103 3.84 -3.71 -10.29
CA SER A 103 2.98 -4.14 -9.19
C SER A 103 3.77 -4.87 -8.11
N VAL A 104 3.42 -4.64 -6.85
CA VAL A 104 3.92 -5.44 -5.72
C VAL A 104 3.02 -6.69 -5.57
N PRO A 105 3.57 -7.91 -5.79
CA PRO A 105 2.83 -9.16 -5.66
C PRO A 105 2.21 -9.41 -4.28
N VAL A 106 1.33 -10.41 -4.21
CA VAL A 106 0.76 -10.91 -2.95
C VAL A 106 1.87 -11.54 -2.11
N GLY A 107 1.87 -11.30 -0.80
CA GLY A 107 2.86 -11.84 0.14
C GLY A 107 4.18 -11.08 0.20
N ASP A 108 4.49 -10.25 -0.79
CA ASP A 108 5.71 -9.43 -0.77
C ASP A 108 5.58 -8.29 0.25
N VAL A 109 6.58 -8.16 1.13
CA VAL A 109 6.73 -7.01 2.02
C VAL A 109 7.41 -5.89 1.26
N PHE A 110 6.68 -4.79 1.06
CA PHE A 110 7.19 -3.64 0.32
C PHE A 110 7.34 -2.42 1.22
N PHE A 111 8.58 -1.94 1.36
CA PHE A 111 8.91 -0.72 2.08
C PHE A 111 9.09 0.45 1.11
N MET A 112 8.39 1.55 1.35
CA MET A 112 8.45 2.75 0.54
C MET A 112 8.61 4.01 1.38
N LYS A 113 9.43 4.94 0.88
CA LYS A 113 9.59 6.27 1.48
C LYS A 113 8.38 7.13 1.16
N GLY A 114 7.97 7.96 2.11
CA GLY A 114 7.00 9.03 1.94
C GLY A 114 7.68 10.41 1.83
N ASN A 115 6.87 11.46 1.77
CA ASN A 115 7.32 12.84 1.58
C ASN A 115 8.11 13.39 2.78
N LYS A 116 7.91 12.84 3.98
CA LYS A 116 8.59 13.30 5.19
C LYS A 116 9.87 12.54 5.50
N PHE A 117 10.26 11.57 4.66
CA PHE A 117 11.48 10.79 4.89
C PHE A 117 12.68 11.73 5.08
N PRO A 118 13.51 11.55 6.12
CA PRO A 118 14.42 12.59 6.57
C PRO A 118 15.57 12.90 5.61
N CYS A 119 15.91 11.99 4.69
CA CYS A 119 17.05 12.14 3.79
C CYS A 119 16.84 11.50 2.40
N GLY A 120 17.55 12.03 1.40
CA GLY A 120 17.52 11.52 0.02
C GLY A 120 16.24 11.84 -0.75
N PRO A 121 15.95 11.10 -1.83
CA PRO A 121 14.72 11.27 -2.63
C PRO A 121 13.46 11.11 -1.78
N LYS A 122 12.47 11.98 -2.02
CA LYS A 122 11.26 12.10 -1.20
C LYS A 122 10.05 11.51 -1.89
N GLY A 123 9.49 10.47 -1.26
CA GLY A 123 8.21 9.88 -1.60
C GLY A 123 8.22 9.05 -2.89
N LEU A 124 8.01 7.75 -2.77
CA LEU A 124 7.73 6.91 -3.94
C LEU A 124 6.35 7.24 -4.50
N VAL A 125 6.27 7.52 -5.80
CA VAL A 125 5.00 7.71 -6.49
C VAL A 125 4.32 6.37 -6.71
N HIS A 126 3.16 6.21 -6.09
CA HIS A 126 2.40 4.96 -6.10
C HIS A 126 0.89 5.22 -6.05
N LYS A 127 0.10 4.18 -6.28
CA LYS A 127 -1.35 4.18 -6.08
C LYS A 127 -1.88 2.79 -5.76
N SER A 128 -3.12 2.70 -5.30
CA SER A 128 -3.78 1.39 -5.24
C SER A 128 -3.91 0.81 -6.65
N PRO A 129 -3.74 -0.52 -6.81
CA PRO A 129 -4.06 -1.23 -8.05
C PRO A 129 -5.52 -1.04 -8.42
N GLU A 130 -5.83 -1.29 -9.70
CA GLU A 130 -7.21 -1.25 -10.20
C GLU A 130 -8.11 -2.22 -9.42
N ILE A 131 -9.38 -1.82 -9.25
CA ILE A 131 -10.38 -2.61 -8.53
C ILE A 131 -10.61 -3.92 -9.26
N GLN A 132 -10.37 -5.04 -8.57
CA GLN A 132 -10.66 -6.37 -9.09
C GLN A 132 -12.10 -6.78 -8.73
N ARG A 133 -12.74 -7.52 -9.63
CA ARG A 133 -14.10 -8.04 -9.44
C ARG A 133 -14.15 -9.55 -9.64
N HIS A 134 -14.93 -10.23 -8.81
CA HIS A 134 -15.31 -11.61 -9.04
C HIS A 134 -16.22 -11.73 -10.27
N TYR A 135 -16.40 -12.96 -10.79
CA TYR A 135 -17.25 -13.24 -11.96
C TYR A 135 -18.70 -12.74 -11.79
N ASN A 136 -19.19 -12.68 -10.54
CA ASN A 136 -20.52 -12.22 -10.19
C ASN A 136 -20.62 -10.68 -10.02
N GLY A 137 -19.56 -9.93 -10.36
CA GLY A 137 -19.50 -8.48 -10.31
C GLY A 137 -19.14 -7.88 -8.94
N LEU A 138 -19.07 -8.68 -7.87
CA LEU A 138 -18.68 -8.22 -6.54
C LEU A 138 -17.19 -7.85 -6.50
N VAL A 139 -16.85 -6.80 -5.75
CA VAL A 139 -15.46 -6.37 -5.57
C VAL A 139 -14.68 -7.39 -4.74
N VAL A 140 -13.47 -7.70 -5.21
CA VAL A 140 -12.50 -8.48 -4.44
C VAL A 140 -11.92 -7.57 -3.36
N ASN A 141 -12.25 -7.86 -2.11
CA ASN A 141 -11.68 -7.15 -0.97
C ASN A 141 -10.25 -7.64 -0.72
N ARG A 142 -9.32 -6.71 -0.51
CA ARG A 142 -7.92 -7.01 -0.18
C ARG A 142 -7.68 -6.88 1.32
N LEU A 143 -7.12 -7.91 1.93
CA LEU A 143 -6.62 -7.85 3.31
C LEU A 143 -5.19 -7.33 3.30
N VAL A 144 -4.95 -6.24 4.03
CA VAL A 144 -3.69 -5.50 4.01
C VAL A 144 -3.18 -5.30 5.43
N LEU A 145 -1.89 -5.53 5.64
CA LEU A 145 -1.17 -5.04 6.81
C LEU A 145 -0.27 -3.87 6.38
N LYS A 146 -0.31 -2.77 7.14
CA LYS A 146 0.57 -1.62 6.98
C LYS A 146 1.30 -1.33 8.27
N VAL A 147 2.54 -0.89 8.14
CA VAL A 147 3.34 -0.27 9.21
C VAL A 147 3.71 1.13 8.72
N ASP A 148 3.03 2.14 9.24
CA ASP A 148 3.30 3.54 8.88
C ASP A 148 4.33 4.12 9.86
N VAL A 149 5.30 4.84 9.31
CA VAL A 149 6.30 5.63 10.05
C VAL A 149 5.86 7.11 9.95
N PRO A 150 5.34 7.72 11.03
CA PRO A 150 4.78 9.08 11.04
C PRO A 150 5.68 10.18 10.49
#